data_AF-A0A392QD19-F1
#
_entry.id   AF-A0A392QD19-F1
#
_cell.length_a   1.000
_cell.length_b   1.000
_cell.length_c   1.000
_cell.angle_alpha   90.00
_cell.angle_beta   90.00
_cell.angle_gamma   90.00
#
_symmetry.space_group_name_H-M   'P 1'
#
loop_
_entity.id
_entity.type
_entity.pdbx_description
1 polymer ?
#
loop_
_entity_poly.entity_id
_entity_poly.type
_entity_poly.pdbx_seq_one_letter_code
_entity_poly.pdbx_strand_id
1 'polypeptide(L)'
;EFDHALSNCGLWVFREFLSLWAMDYDNDTIEIWVMKEYKVHSSWTKTHVLPTDAIPNKYFSPLSSTKSSDIVGTDGLTGFVKYNDQGQLLGHHSYCDDPYGSHVAMYTESLLSLPGDNVQA
;
A
#
# COMPACT_ATOMS: atom_id res chain seq x y z
N GLU A 1 18.62 0.59 -9.96
CA GLU A 1 18.13 1.98 -9.89
C GLU A 1 16.62 1.95 -10.02
N PHE A 2 15.91 2.85 -9.33
CA PHE A 2 14.44 2.91 -9.42
C PHE A 2 14.07 3.84 -10.58
N ASP A 3 13.45 3.30 -11.63
CA ASP A 3 13.15 4.02 -12.89
C ASP A 3 11.72 3.71 -13.34
N HIS A 4 10.73 4.05 -12.50
CA HIS A 4 9.31 3.82 -12.78
C HIS A 4 8.57 5.15 -12.99
N ALA A 5 7.66 5.19 -13.96
CA ALA A 5 6.74 6.32 -14.14
C ALA A 5 5.79 6.44 -12.93
N LEU A 6 5.68 7.65 -12.37
CA LEU A 6 5.02 7.94 -11.09
C LEU A 6 3.49 7.75 -11.06
N SER A 7 2.87 7.14 -12.07
CA SER A 7 1.40 7.07 -12.17
C SER A 7 0.77 6.04 -11.22
N ASN A 8 1.52 5.05 -10.73
CA ASN A 8 1.05 4.03 -9.79
C ASN A 8 2.15 3.61 -8.80
N CYS A 9 2.50 4.51 -7.90
CA CYS A 9 3.44 4.26 -6.80
C CYS A 9 3.05 5.01 -5.54
N GLY A 10 3.54 4.58 -4.38
CA GLY A 10 3.27 5.26 -3.12
C GLY A 10 4.20 4.85 -1.99
N LEU A 11 4.24 5.66 -0.95
CA LEU A 11 5.02 5.40 0.26
C LEU A 11 4.15 4.76 1.35
N TRP A 12 4.76 3.89 2.15
CA TRP A 12 4.13 3.27 3.31
C TRP A 12 5.19 2.84 4.32
N VAL A 13 4.74 2.41 5.50
CA VAL A 13 5.62 1.82 6.52
C VAL A 13 5.46 0.30 6.46
N PHE A 14 6.55 -0.41 6.19
CA PHE A 14 6.58 -1.87 6.14
C PHE A 14 7.61 -2.39 7.14
N ARG A 15 7.15 -3.17 8.12
CA ARG A 15 7.98 -3.75 9.19
C ARG A 15 8.95 -2.73 9.81
N GLU A 16 8.43 -1.56 10.18
CA GLU A 16 9.16 -0.43 10.80
C GLU A 16 10.05 0.40 9.86
N PHE A 17 10.19 0.00 8.60
CA PHE A 17 10.99 0.74 7.62
C PHE A 17 10.12 1.57 6.68
N LEU A 18 10.63 2.76 6.32
CA LEU A 18 10.08 3.53 5.22
C LEU A 18 10.23 2.71 3.94
N SER A 19 9.12 2.56 3.23
CA SER A 19 9.03 1.70 2.06
C SER A 19 8.25 2.38 0.94
N LEU A 20 8.58 2.00 -0.28
CA LEU A 20 7.95 2.44 -1.51
C LEU A 20 7.37 1.22 -2.20
N TRP A 21 6.16 1.34 -2.73
CA TRP A 21 5.62 0.38 -3.68
C TRP A 21 5.48 1.05 -5.04
N ALA A 22 5.69 0.31 -6.12
CA ALA A 22 5.51 0.79 -7.47
C ALA A 22 5.01 -0.33 -8.38
N MET A 23 4.13 0.03 -9.32
CA MET A 23 3.68 -0.86 -10.37
C MET A 23 4.71 -0.92 -11.49
N ASP A 24 5.16 -2.13 -11.81
CA ASP A 24 5.91 -2.46 -13.00
C ASP A 24 4.92 -2.94 -14.07
N TYR A 25 4.62 -2.05 -15.03
CA TYR A 25 3.67 -2.32 -16.11
C TYR A 25 4.21 -3.30 -17.16
N ASP A 26 5.54 -3.42 -17.30
CA ASP A 26 6.13 -4.32 -18.28
C ASP A 26 5.98 -5.77 -17.83
N ASN A 27 6.06 -5.99 -16.51
CA ASN A 27 5.97 -7.32 -15.91
C ASN A 27 4.62 -7.62 -15.23
N ASP A 28 3.67 -6.67 -15.23
CA ASP A 28 2.39 -6.79 -14.51
C ASP A 28 2.59 -7.15 -13.01
N THR A 29 3.59 -6.53 -12.36
CA THR A 29 3.91 -6.78 -10.95
C THR A 29 3.92 -5.51 -10.11
N ILE A 30 3.82 -5.66 -8.79
CA ILE A 30 4.11 -4.60 -7.82
C ILE A 30 5.45 -4.89 -7.17
N GLU A 31 6.35 -3.93 -7.22
CA GLU A 31 7.62 -4.00 -6.54
C GLU A 31 7.56 -3.27 -5.21
N ILE A 32 8.07 -3.90 -4.15
CA ILE A 32 8.23 -3.25 -2.84
C ILE A 32 9.70 -3.02 -2.57
N TRP A 33 10.04 -1.76 -2.31
CA TRP A 33 11.36 -1.28 -1.99
C TRP A 33 11.41 -0.80 -0.55
N VAL A 34 12.44 -1.20 0.19
CA VAL A 34 12.62 -0.85 1.62
C VAL A 34 13.89 -0.02 1.77
N MET A 35 13.81 1.09 2.50
CA MET A 35 14.97 1.89 2.90
C MET A 35 15.49 1.37 4.24
N LYS A 36 16.69 0.77 4.25
CA LYS A 36 17.31 0.26 5.50
C LYS A 36 17.97 1.35 6.34
N GLU A 37 18.43 2.42 5.69
CA GLU A 37 19.14 3.54 6.31
C GLU A 37 18.62 4.86 5.76
N TYR A 38 18.20 5.74 6.68
CA TYR A 38 17.60 7.01 6.32
C TYR A 38 18.61 7.96 5.67
N LYS A 39 18.18 8.67 4.63
CA LYS A 39 18.99 9.61 3.81
C LYS A 39 20.12 8.98 2.98
N VAL A 40 20.28 7.66 3.00
CA VAL A 40 21.27 6.97 2.17
C VAL A 40 20.58 6.41 0.92
N HIS A 41 20.81 7.03 -0.23
CA HIS A 41 20.15 6.67 -1.49
C HIS A 41 20.41 5.20 -1.90
N SER A 42 21.63 4.71 -1.70
CA SER A 42 22.00 3.31 -2.00
C SER A 42 21.39 2.28 -1.05
N SER A 43 20.70 2.72 0.00
CA SER A 43 20.10 1.83 1.00
C SER A 43 18.76 1.23 0.56
N TRP A 44 18.13 1.80 -0.48
CA TRP A 44 16.91 1.24 -1.06
C TRP A 44 17.18 -0.13 -1.67
N THR A 45 16.47 -1.14 -1.18
CA THR A 45 16.57 -2.52 -1.66
C THR A 45 15.19 -3.00 -2.11
N LYS A 46 15.08 -3.58 -3.31
CA LYS A 46 13.88 -4.30 -3.74
C LYS A 46 13.75 -5.58 -2.91
N THR A 47 12.65 -5.72 -2.19
CA THR A 47 12.45 -6.82 -1.23
C THR A 47 11.39 -7.81 -1.68
N HIS A 48 10.33 -7.35 -2.35
CA HIS A 48 9.25 -8.20 -2.81
C HIS A 48 8.84 -7.80 -4.23
N VAL A 49 8.37 -8.79 -4.99
CA VAL A 49 7.71 -8.63 -6.28
C VAL A 49 6.40 -9.40 -6.19
N LEU A 50 5.28 -8.69 -6.29
CA LEU A 50 3.95 -9.23 -6.12
C LEU A 50 3.26 -9.33 -7.49
N PRO A 51 2.81 -10.51 -7.94
CA PRO A 51 2.09 -10.63 -9.21
C PRO A 51 0.71 -9.97 -9.11
N THR A 52 0.31 -9.24 -10.16
CA THR A 52 -1.02 -8.59 -10.22
C THR A 52 -2.08 -9.36 -11.01
N ASP A 53 -1.69 -10.45 -11.68
CA ASP A 53 -2.57 -11.22 -12.58
C ASP A 53 -3.88 -11.70 -11.95
N ALA A 54 -3.85 -11.96 -10.64
CA ALA A 54 -4.99 -12.45 -9.89
C ALA A 54 -5.79 -11.32 -9.20
N ILE A 55 -5.39 -10.05 -9.40
CA ILE A 55 -6.16 -8.88 -8.99
C ILE A 55 -6.95 -8.37 -10.21
N PRO A 56 -8.30 -8.32 -10.16
CA PRO A 56 -9.13 -7.96 -11.32
C PRO A 56 -8.76 -6.62 -11.99
N ASN A 57 -8.42 -5.62 -11.19
CA ASN A 57 -8.06 -4.29 -11.68
C ASN A 57 -6.55 -4.08 -11.87
N LYS A 58 -5.74 -5.09 -11.55
CA LYS A 58 -4.28 -5.01 -11.43
C LYS A 58 -3.77 -3.90 -10.49
N TYR A 59 -4.65 -3.12 -9.88
CA TYR A 59 -4.32 -2.07 -8.93
C TYR A 59 -4.04 -2.68 -7.58
N PHE A 60 -3.08 -2.11 -6.87
CA PHE A 60 -2.77 -2.48 -5.51
C PHE A 60 -2.27 -1.28 -4.75
N SER A 61 -2.80 -1.05 -3.56
CA SER A 61 -2.17 -0.17 -2.57
C SER A 61 -2.00 -0.95 -1.27
N PRO A 62 -0.78 -1.01 -0.71
CA PRO A 62 -0.57 -1.66 0.56
C PRO A 62 -1.25 -0.90 1.70
N LEU A 63 -1.77 -1.63 2.67
CA LEU A 63 -2.45 -1.10 3.86
C LEU A 63 -1.68 -1.43 5.14
N SER A 64 -1.22 -2.68 5.28
CA SER A 64 -0.55 -3.14 6.49
C SER A 64 0.27 -4.41 6.26
N SER A 65 1.17 -4.70 7.19
CA SER A 65 1.82 -6.01 7.32
C SER A 65 1.33 -6.74 8.56
N THR A 66 1.09 -8.04 8.45
CA THR A 66 0.71 -8.88 9.60
C THR A 66 1.92 -9.25 10.46
N LYS A 67 1.67 -9.83 11.65
CA LYS A 67 2.73 -10.43 12.48
C LYS A 67 3.45 -11.59 11.78
N SER A 68 2.75 -12.33 10.92
CA SER A 68 3.31 -13.37 10.05
C SER A 68 4.02 -12.78 8.84
N SER A 69 4.26 -11.46 8.81
CA SER A 69 5.05 -10.82 7.78
C SER A 69 4.35 -10.78 6.40
N ASP A 70 3.08 -11.18 6.34
CA ASP A 70 2.22 -11.10 5.17
C ASP A 70 1.89 -9.63 4.87
N ILE A 71 1.68 -9.33 3.60
CA ILE A 71 1.32 -8.02 3.09
C ILE A 71 -0.17 -8.01 2.80
N VAL A 72 -0.89 -7.03 3.35
CA VAL A 72 -2.31 -6.79 3.07
C VAL A 72 -2.45 -5.48 2.34
N GLY A 73 -3.19 -5.47 1.24
CA GLY A 73 -3.51 -4.27 0.47
C GLY A 73 -4.94 -4.27 -0.04
N THR A 74 -5.30 -3.19 -0.73
CA THR A 74 -6.58 -3.02 -1.42
C THR A 74 -6.36 -3.14 -2.93
N ASP A 75 -7.35 -3.68 -3.64
CA ASP A 75 -7.40 -3.69 -5.11
C ASP A 75 -7.93 -2.39 -5.73
N GLY A 76 -8.10 -1.34 -4.92
CA GLY A 76 -8.60 -0.03 -5.34
C GLY A 76 -10.13 0.04 -5.48
N LEU A 77 -10.83 -1.05 -5.18
CA LEU A 77 -12.28 -1.16 -5.23
C LEU A 77 -12.83 -1.65 -3.88
N THR A 78 -13.47 -2.81 -3.89
CA THR A 78 -14.13 -3.47 -2.77
C THR A 78 -13.37 -4.69 -2.28
N GLY A 79 -12.15 -4.91 -2.79
CA GLY A 79 -11.35 -6.08 -2.48
C GLY A 79 -10.15 -5.78 -1.59
N PHE A 80 -9.85 -6.76 -0.75
CA PHE A 80 -8.58 -6.89 -0.06
C PHE A 80 -7.78 -8.02 -0.66
N VAL A 81 -6.48 -7.78 -0.78
CA VAL A 81 -5.51 -8.73 -1.32
C VAL A 81 -4.50 -9.04 -0.23
N LYS A 82 -4.16 -10.32 -0.08
CA LYS A 82 -3.15 -10.76 0.89
C LYS A 82 -2.05 -11.54 0.19
N TYR A 83 -0.80 -11.13 0.39
CA TYR A 83 0.39 -11.84 -0.06
C TYR A 83 1.21 -12.34 1.12
N ASN A 84 1.91 -13.46 0.97
CA ASN A 84 2.90 -13.88 1.96
C ASN A 84 4.24 -13.14 1.78
N ASP A 85 5.20 -13.43 2.65
CA ASP A 85 6.55 -12.87 2.61
C ASP A 85 7.38 -13.28 1.38
N GLN A 86 6.97 -14.33 0.66
CA GLN A 86 7.55 -14.73 -0.62
C GLN A 86 6.91 -14.02 -1.82
N GLY A 87 5.94 -13.13 -1.58
CA GLY A 87 5.20 -12.44 -2.63
C GLY A 87 4.14 -13.29 -3.34
N GLN A 88 3.76 -14.43 -2.77
CA GLN A 88 2.71 -15.28 -3.33
C GLN A 88 1.34 -14.83 -2.82
N LEU A 89 0.35 -14.80 -3.73
CA LEU A 89 -1.02 -14.46 -3.38
C LEU A 89 -1.63 -15.56 -2.49
N LEU A 90 -2.04 -15.19 -1.28
CA LEU A 90 -2.75 -16.05 -0.36
C LEU A 90 -4.27 -15.97 -0.53
N GLY A 91 -4.78 -14.83 -0.99
CA GLY A 91 -6.20 -14.66 -1.23
C GLY A 91 -6.58 -13.25 -1.69
N HIS A 92 -7.67 -13.19 -2.44
CA HIS A 92 -8.41 -11.99 -2.80
C HIS A 92 -9.81 -12.12 -2.21
N HIS A 93 -10.26 -11.11 -1.45
CA HIS A 93 -11.53 -11.10 -0.77
C HIS A 93 -12.27 -9.81 -1.06
N SER A 94 -13.36 -9.88 -1.81
CA SER A 94 -14.30 -8.77 -1.96
C SER A 94 -15.34 -8.78 -0.85
N TYR A 95 -15.66 -7.61 -0.30
CA TYR A 95 -16.77 -7.45 0.65
C TYR A 95 -18.07 -6.97 -0.04
N CYS A 96 -18.03 -6.78 -1.36
CA CYS A 96 -19.18 -6.39 -2.18
C CYS A 96 -19.22 -7.20 -3.48
N ASP A 97 -20.42 -7.55 -3.93
CA ASP A 97 -20.62 -8.15 -5.26
C ASP A 97 -20.57 -7.10 -6.39
N ASP A 98 -20.71 -5.82 -6.04
CA ASP A 98 -20.55 -4.69 -6.98
C ASP A 98 -19.10 -4.19 -6.94
N PRO A 99 -18.34 -4.30 -8.04
CA PRO A 99 -16.96 -3.83 -8.10
C PRO A 99 -16.84 -2.30 -7.95
N TYR A 100 -17.91 -1.51 -8.14
CA TYR A 100 -17.86 -0.05 -8.05
C TYR A 100 -18.22 0.52 -6.67
N GLY A 101 -18.04 -0.28 -5.61
CA GLY A 101 -18.50 0.02 -4.25
C GLY A 101 -18.45 1.50 -3.84
N SER A 102 -19.51 1.94 -3.17
CA SER A 102 -19.66 3.31 -2.69
C SER A 102 -18.67 3.62 -1.56
N HIS A 103 -17.86 4.68 -1.73
CA HIS A 103 -17.02 5.21 -0.66
C HIS A 103 -17.91 5.77 0.47
N VAL A 104 -17.87 5.15 1.65
CA VAL A 104 -18.56 5.64 2.84
C VAL A 104 -17.51 6.23 3.79
N ALA A 105 -17.52 7.54 3.95
CA ALA A 105 -16.71 8.21 4.97
C ALA A 105 -17.44 8.16 6.31
N MET A 106 -16.83 7.52 7.31
CA MET A 106 -17.28 7.61 8.70
C MET A 106 -16.66 8.85 9.34
N TYR A 107 -17.49 9.83 9.65
CA TYR A 107 -17.10 10.99 10.45
C TYR A 107 -17.14 10.61 11.93
N THR A 108 -16.01 10.77 12.62
CA THR A 108 -15.92 10.62 14.08
C THR A 108 -15.47 11.96 14.65
N GLU A 109 -16.33 12.56 15.48
CA GLU A 109 -15.97 13.76 16.23
C GLU A 109 -14.86 13.45 17.24
N SER A 110 -13.89 14.35 17.34
CA SER A 110 -12.87 14.34 18.38
C SER A 110 -12.98 15.65 19.16
N LEU A 111 -12.96 15.57 20.50
CA LEU A 111 -12.91 16.75 21.37
C LEU A 111 -11.51 17.38 21.45
N LEU A 112 -10.56 16.91 20.64
CA LEU A 112 -9.22 17.47 20.56
C LEU A 112 -9.25 18.76 19.72
N SER A 113 -8.85 19.87 20.33
CA SER A 113 -8.65 21.15 19.65
C SER A 113 -7.58 21.00 18.57
N LEU A 114 -7.83 21.58 17.39
CA LEU A 114 -6.82 21.63 16.35
C LEU A 114 -5.69 22.59 16.79
N PRO A 115 -4.41 22.25 16.56
CA PRO A 115 -3.31 23.13 16.87
C PRO A 115 -3.38 24.36 15.94
N GLY A 116 -3.89 25.48 16.47
CA GLY A 116 -4.04 26.74 15.72
C GLY A 116 -5.02 27.74 16.34
N ASP A 117 -5.95 27.29 17.19
CA ASP A 117 -7.03 28.14 17.72
C ASP A 117 -6.63 29.09 18.86
N ASN A 118 -5.33 29.24 19.15
CA ASN A 118 -4.82 30.13 20.20
C ASN A 118 -4.53 31.56 19.70
N VAL A 119 -5.33 32.10 18.79
CA VAL A 119 -5.31 33.54 18.51
C VAL A 119 -6.47 34.19 19.27
N GLN A 120 -6.19 34.57 20.50
CA GLN A 120 -7.07 35.37 21.35
C GLN A 120 -7.17 36.78 20.77
N ALA A 121 -8.39 37.24 20.48
CA ALA A 121 -8.71 38.61 20.07
C ALA A 121 -8.65 39.59 21.25
#